data_AF-A0A6A5K948-F1
#
_entry.id   AF-A0A6A5K948-F1
#
_cell.length_a   1.000
_cell.length_b   1.000
_cell.length_c   1.000
_cell.angle_alpha   90.00
_cell.angle_beta   90.00
_cell.angle_gamma   90.00
#
_symmetry.space_group_name_H-M   'P 1'
#
loop_
_entity.id
_entity.type
_entity.pdbx_description
1 polymer ?
#
loop_
_entity_poly.entity_id
_entity_poly.type
_entity_poly.pdbx_seq_one_letter_code
_entity_poly.pdbx_strand_id
1 'polypeptide(L)'
;MYINCLTTIFILLTLTTASPTSPLSRRGLPGAYYTCTGQNFAGQCSWTQPNTECHIQGSPGGIASLGPDPGSFCTLYTRSDCMGYVVKYVRFPGNAAVPKFGSFECVKEGNGKREAEGNVGVGYMEKGVKVVENEGREEGMIGVEKGVYY
;
A
#
# COMPACT_ATOMS: atom_id res chain seq x y z
N MET A 1 -54.88 63.05 -0.31
CA MET A 1 -55.25 62.14 0.81
C MET A 1 -54.98 60.72 0.33
N TYR A 2 -53.99 60.05 0.92
CA TYR A 2 -53.46 58.76 0.46
C TYR A 2 -54.37 57.60 0.86
N ILE A 3 -54.70 56.71 -0.10
CA ILE A 3 -55.40 55.45 0.13
C ILE A 3 -54.50 54.30 -0.37
N ASN A 4 -53.85 53.67 0.62
CA ASN A 4 -53.81 52.25 0.90
C ASN A 4 -53.37 51.19 -0.13
N CYS A 5 -52.49 50.33 0.41
CA CYS A 5 -52.64 48.87 0.44
C CYS A 5 -52.51 48.15 -0.91
N LEU A 6 -51.29 47.72 -1.23
CA LEU A 6 -51.03 46.51 -2.03
C LEU A 6 -49.53 46.21 -2.05
N THR A 7 -49.03 45.56 -1.00
CA THR A 7 -47.77 44.80 -1.08
C THR A 7 -47.95 43.47 -0.33
N THR A 8 -48.67 42.56 -0.99
CA THR A 8 -48.73 41.15 -0.62
C THR A 8 -47.37 40.49 -0.88
N ILE A 9 -46.57 40.36 0.17
CA ILE A 9 -45.33 39.59 0.16
C ILE A 9 -45.70 38.10 0.17
N PHE A 10 -45.65 37.48 -1.00
CA PHE A 10 -45.71 36.03 -1.18
C PHE A 10 -44.39 35.43 -0.68
N ILE A 11 -44.36 35.00 0.58
CA ILE A 11 -43.21 34.30 1.17
C ILE A 11 -43.19 32.89 0.55
N LEU A 12 -42.38 32.69 -0.49
CA LEU A 12 -42.06 31.37 -1.03
C LEU A 12 -41.27 30.59 0.02
N LEU A 13 -41.96 29.67 0.70
CA LEU A 13 -41.35 28.66 1.54
C LEU A 13 -40.76 27.56 0.64
N THR A 14 -39.52 27.71 0.20
CA THR A 14 -38.79 26.66 -0.51
C THR A 14 -38.40 25.58 0.49
N LEU A 15 -39.18 24.49 0.56
CA LEU A 15 -38.76 23.28 1.26
C LEU A 15 -37.58 22.66 0.53
N THR A 16 -36.36 22.91 1.01
CA THR A 16 -35.18 22.14 0.61
C THR A 16 -35.28 20.74 1.18
N THR A 17 -35.70 19.78 0.36
CA THR A 17 -35.64 18.36 0.68
C THR A 17 -34.19 17.90 0.60
N ALA A 18 -33.57 17.67 1.76
CA ALA A 18 -32.28 17.00 1.83
C ALA A 18 -32.49 15.50 1.66
N SER A 19 -32.13 14.95 0.50
CA SER A 19 -32.13 13.51 0.27
C SER A 19 -31.04 12.85 1.13
N PRO A 20 -31.33 11.73 1.82
CA PRO A 20 -30.31 11.00 2.56
C PRO A 20 -29.24 10.48 1.59
N THR A 21 -28.00 10.92 1.79
CA THR A 21 -26.84 10.32 1.12
C THR A 21 -26.64 8.93 1.70
N SER A 22 -27.07 7.89 0.98
CA SER A 22 -26.69 6.52 1.31
C SER A 22 -25.16 6.44 1.40
N PRO A 23 -24.58 5.87 2.48
CA PRO A 23 -23.15 5.67 2.51
C PRO A 23 -22.78 4.81 1.31
N LEU A 24 -21.98 5.36 0.40
CA LEU A 24 -21.44 4.61 -0.72
C LEU A 24 -20.69 3.42 -0.13
N SER A 25 -21.25 2.22 -0.31
CA SER A 25 -20.60 0.99 0.14
C SER A 25 -19.18 0.97 -0.42
N ARG A 26 -18.20 0.72 0.44
CA ARG A 26 -16.77 0.74 0.09
C ARG A 26 -16.58 -0.27 -1.03
N ARG A 27 -16.27 0.21 -2.24
CA ARG A 27 -15.99 -0.67 -3.39
C ARG A 27 -14.72 -1.47 -3.12
N GLY A 28 -14.78 -2.76 -3.42
CA GLY A 28 -13.66 -3.69 -3.35
C GLY A 28 -14.00 -4.96 -2.57
N LEU A 29 -13.36 -6.06 -2.97
CA LEU A 29 -13.58 -7.39 -2.41
C LEU A 29 -12.33 -7.80 -1.61
N PRO A 30 -12.40 -7.97 -0.28
CA PRO A 30 -11.23 -8.33 0.51
C PRO A 30 -10.55 -9.62 0.03
N GLY A 31 -9.23 -9.57 -0.14
CA GLY A 31 -8.38 -10.58 -0.78
C GLY A 31 -8.19 -10.37 -2.28
N ALA A 32 -8.99 -9.52 -2.95
CA ALA A 32 -8.81 -9.18 -4.35
C ALA A 32 -7.76 -8.08 -4.52
N TYR A 33 -7.25 -7.97 -5.75
CA TYR A 33 -6.22 -7.00 -6.12
C TYR A 33 -6.25 -6.73 -7.62
N TYR A 34 -5.66 -5.61 -8.04
CA TYR A 34 -5.37 -5.32 -9.43
C TYR A 34 -3.86 -5.16 -9.65
N THR A 35 -3.41 -5.61 -10.81
CA THR A 35 -2.02 -5.49 -11.26
C THR A 35 -2.00 -4.70 -12.55
N CYS A 36 -0.98 -3.87 -12.76
CA CYS A 36 -0.79 -3.18 -14.02
C CYS A 36 0.67 -3.28 -14.50
N THR A 37 0.86 -3.35 -15.82
CA THR A 37 2.19 -3.40 -16.44
C THR A 37 2.91 -2.05 -16.44
N GLY A 38 2.19 -0.94 -16.27
CA GLY A 38 2.74 0.40 -16.11
C GLY A 38 2.74 0.88 -14.66
N GLN A 39 3.63 1.84 -14.38
CA GLN A 39 3.59 2.59 -13.12
C GLN A 39 2.34 3.49 -13.06
N ASN A 40 2.00 3.98 -11.87
CA ASN A 40 0.84 4.83 -11.61
C ASN A 40 -0.47 4.20 -12.08
N PHE A 41 -0.59 2.87 -11.96
CA PHE A 41 -1.78 2.12 -12.34
C PHE A 41 -2.16 2.30 -13.82
N ALA A 42 -1.15 2.42 -14.68
CA ALA A 42 -1.29 2.60 -16.12
C ALA A 42 -0.92 1.33 -16.91
N GLY A 43 -1.14 1.34 -18.22
CA GLY A 43 -0.84 0.22 -19.11
C GLY A 43 -1.95 -0.83 -19.12
N GLN A 44 -1.57 -2.09 -19.25
CA GLN A 44 -2.52 -3.21 -19.21
C GLN A 44 -2.76 -3.57 -17.74
N CYS A 45 -3.99 -3.41 -17.29
CA CYS A 45 -4.40 -3.73 -15.93
C CYS A 45 -5.33 -4.93 -15.91
N SER A 46 -5.16 -5.80 -14.92
CA SER A 46 -6.06 -6.92 -14.65
C SER A 46 -6.44 -6.92 -13.18
N TRP A 47 -7.72 -7.15 -12.91
CA TRP A 47 -8.24 -7.39 -11.57
C TRP A 47 -8.38 -8.89 -11.34
N THR A 48 -7.99 -9.35 -10.17
CA THR A 48 -8.05 -10.75 -9.80
C THR A 48 -8.87 -10.91 -8.53
N GLN A 49 -9.84 -11.82 -8.59
CA GLN A 49 -10.66 -12.18 -7.44
C GLN A 49 -9.81 -12.82 -6.32
N PRO A 50 -10.28 -12.80 -5.06
CA PRO A 50 -9.55 -13.38 -3.95
C PRO A 50 -9.18 -14.82 -4.21
N ASN A 51 -7.91 -15.13 -4.01
CA ASN A 51 -7.35 -16.47 -4.10
C ASN A 51 -6.16 -16.58 -3.14
N THR A 52 -5.56 -17.77 -3.04
CA THR A 52 -4.37 -18.03 -2.21
C THR A 52 -3.20 -18.49 -3.06
N GLU A 53 -3.26 -18.24 -4.37
CA GLU A 53 -2.25 -18.67 -5.31
C GLU A 53 -1.03 -17.74 -5.24
N CYS A 54 0.14 -18.30 -5.51
CA CYS A 54 1.34 -17.52 -5.69
C CYS A 54 1.43 -16.99 -7.13
N HIS A 55 1.61 -15.68 -7.27
CA HIS A 55 1.64 -15.02 -8.58
C HIS A 55 3.06 -14.54 -8.89
N ILE A 56 3.63 -15.02 -9.99
CA ILE A 56 4.94 -14.55 -10.46
C ILE A 56 4.82 -13.16 -11.10
N GLN A 57 5.86 -12.33 -10.98
CA GLN A 57 5.88 -10.98 -11.57
C GLN A 57 5.62 -10.98 -13.09
N GLY A 58 5.99 -12.08 -13.78
CA GLY A 58 5.93 -12.23 -15.24
C GLY A 58 7.12 -11.56 -15.95
N SER A 59 7.51 -12.10 -17.11
CA SER A 59 8.60 -11.58 -17.95
C SER A 59 8.24 -11.69 -19.45
N PRO A 60 8.62 -10.73 -20.31
CA PRO A 60 9.16 -9.40 -20.02
C PRO A 60 8.04 -8.34 -19.87
N GLY A 61 8.24 -7.35 -19.00
CA GLY A 61 7.28 -6.24 -18.79
C GLY A 61 6.27 -6.45 -17.66
N GLY A 62 6.64 -7.23 -16.64
CA GLY A 62 5.79 -7.64 -15.52
C GLY A 62 5.16 -6.52 -14.70
N ILE A 63 4.67 -6.86 -13.51
CA ILE A 63 3.86 -5.94 -12.70
C ILE A 63 4.70 -4.74 -12.23
N ALA A 64 4.27 -3.54 -12.62
CA ALA A 64 4.89 -2.26 -12.28
C ALA A 64 4.08 -1.43 -11.28
N SER A 65 2.80 -1.74 -11.12
CA SER A 65 1.98 -1.25 -10.01
C SER A 65 0.98 -2.31 -9.54
N LEU A 66 0.68 -2.30 -8.24
CA LEU A 66 -0.18 -3.28 -7.57
C LEU A 66 -1.12 -2.56 -6.61
N GLY A 67 -2.41 -2.83 -6.72
CA GLY A 67 -3.40 -2.27 -5.81
C GLY A 67 -4.29 -3.33 -5.20
N PRO A 68 -4.08 -3.66 -3.94
CA PRO A 68 -5.01 -4.51 -3.19
C PRO A 68 -6.32 -3.73 -2.93
N ASP A 69 -7.45 -4.42 -3.04
CA ASP A 69 -8.75 -3.85 -2.63
C ASP A 69 -8.77 -3.53 -1.12
N PRO A 70 -9.68 -2.67 -0.63
CA PRO A 70 -9.83 -2.42 0.80
C PRO A 70 -10.02 -3.73 1.60
N GLY A 71 -9.20 -3.92 2.63
CA GLY A 71 -9.18 -5.16 3.42
C GLY A 71 -8.37 -6.29 2.81
N SER A 72 -7.59 -6.02 1.75
CA SER A 72 -6.57 -6.92 1.21
C SER A 72 -5.16 -6.50 1.67
N PHE A 73 -4.29 -7.50 1.82
CA PHE A 73 -2.88 -7.35 2.14
C PHE A 73 -2.05 -8.23 1.22
N CYS A 74 -1.09 -7.65 0.51
CA CYS A 74 -0.21 -8.37 -0.39
C CYS A 74 1.24 -8.36 0.09
N THR A 75 1.92 -9.48 -0.08
CA THR A 75 3.34 -9.65 0.24
C THR A 75 4.11 -9.91 -1.05
N LEU A 76 5.15 -9.13 -1.31
CA LEU A 76 6.06 -9.31 -2.44
C LEU A 76 7.31 -10.03 -1.94
N TYR A 77 7.73 -11.06 -2.66
CA TYR A 77 8.88 -11.90 -2.34
C TYR A 77 9.98 -11.75 -3.39
N THR A 78 11.24 -12.01 -3.01
CA THR A 78 12.36 -11.99 -3.96
C THR A 78 12.36 -13.19 -4.91
N ARG A 79 11.85 -14.33 -4.45
CA ARG A 79 11.75 -15.58 -5.22
C ARG A 79 10.44 -15.68 -5.99
N SER A 80 10.33 -16.63 -6.91
CA SER A 80 9.15 -16.85 -7.76
C SER A 80 8.10 -17.82 -7.16
N ASP A 81 8.33 -18.31 -5.95
CA ASP A 81 7.51 -19.35 -5.28
C ASP A 81 6.79 -18.82 -4.03
N CYS A 82 6.77 -17.50 -3.83
CA CYS A 82 6.19 -16.82 -2.66
C CYS A 82 6.83 -17.23 -1.34
N MET A 83 8.13 -17.55 -1.41
CA MET A 83 8.96 -17.87 -0.26
C MET A 83 10.17 -16.94 -0.18
N GLY A 84 10.86 -16.98 0.96
CA GLY A 84 12.11 -16.25 1.18
C GLY A 84 11.88 -14.80 1.62
N TYR A 85 12.81 -13.92 1.23
CA TYR A 85 12.82 -12.54 1.71
C TYR A 85 11.65 -11.73 1.18
N VAL A 86 10.96 -11.06 2.09
CA VAL A 86 9.92 -10.09 1.76
C VAL A 86 10.55 -8.80 1.27
N VAL A 87 10.22 -8.42 0.03
CA VAL A 87 10.62 -7.16 -0.58
C VAL A 87 9.77 -6.02 -0.06
N LYS A 88 8.44 -6.23 0.00
CA LYS A 88 7.49 -5.18 0.36
C LYS A 88 6.14 -5.77 0.75
N TYR A 89 5.49 -5.10 1.69
CA TYR A 89 4.06 -5.29 1.94
C TYR A 89 3.27 -4.18 1.26
N VAL A 90 2.19 -4.53 0.57
CA VAL A 90 1.31 -3.59 -0.13
C VAL A 90 -0.10 -3.73 0.43
N ARG A 91 -0.68 -2.60 0.79
CA ARG A 91 -2.06 -2.45 1.31
C ARG A 91 -2.80 -1.46 0.43
N PHE A 92 -4.13 -1.46 0.49
CA PHE A 92 -4.93 -0.37 -0.07
C PHE A 92 -4.38 1.00 0.41
N PRO A 93 -4.21 2.01 -0.47
CA PRO A 93 -4.69 2.12 -1.86
C PRO A 93 -3.81 1.49 -2.94
N GLY A 94 -2.72 0.82 -2.56
CA GLY A 94 -1.78 0.18 -3.47
C GLY A 94 -0.42 0.85 -3.52
N ASN A 95 0.39 0.41 -4.48
CA ASN A 95 1.68 0.97 -4.78
C ASN A 95 1.80 1.23 -6.28
N ALA A 96 1.97 2.50 -6.63
CA ALA A 96 2.07 2.99 -8.00
C ALA A 96 3.40 2.63 -8.70
N ALA A 97 4.44 2.22 -7.96
CA ALA A 97 5.74 1.87 -8.51
C ALA A 97 6.38 0.78 -7.64
N VAL A 98 5.94 -0.46 -7.83
CA VAL A 98 6.46 -1.57 -7.03
C VAL A 98 7.92 -1.83 -7.38
N PRO A 99 8.78 -2.18 -6.40
CA PRO A 99 10.17 -2.54 -6.66
C PRO A 99 10.24 -3.82 -7.52
N LYS A 100 11.42 -4.20 -7.98
CA LYS A 100 11.60 -5.52 -8.62
C LYS A 100 11.36 -6.63 -7.60
N PHE A 101 10.57 -7.64 -7.94
CA PHE A 101 10.24 -8.78 -7.09
C PHE A 101 10.10 -10.06 -7.93
N GLY A 102 10.11 -11.24 -7.32
CA GLY A 102 9.96 -12.52 -8.02
C GLY A 102 8.50 -12.97 -8.10
N SER A 103 7.81 -12.95 -6.97
CA SER A 103 6.38 -13.27 -6.87
C SER A 103 5.69 -12.49 -5.77
N PHE A 104 4.38 -12.59 -5.71
CA PHE A 104 3.56 -12.02 -4.66
C PHE A 104 2.34 -12.90 -4.38
N GLU A 105 1.79 -12.74 -3.20
CA GLU A 105 0.49 -13.29 -2.83
C GLU A 105 -0.35 -12.18 -2.17
N CYS A 106 -1.66 -12.30 -2.25
CA CYS A 106 -2.60 -11.37 -1.63
C CYS A 106 -3.62 -12.16 -0.82
N VAL A 107 -3.86 -11.72 0.41
CA VAL A 107 -4.83 -12.35 1.31
C VAL A 107 -5.79 -11.30 1.87
N LYS A 108 -6.93 -11.77 2.37
CA LYS A 108 -7.80 -10.94 3.20
C LYS A 108 -7.06 -10.58 4.50
N GLU A 109 -7.10 -9.31 4.85
CA GLU A 109 -6.54 -8.82 6.10
C GLU A 109 -7.22 -9.52 7.29
N GLY A 110 -6.40 -10.10 8.18
CA GLY A 110 -6.86 -10.95 9.28
C GLY A 110 -6.71 -12.47 9.05
N ASN A 111 -6.53 -12.91 7.79
CA ASN A 111 -6.20 -14.31 7.47
C ASN A 111 -4.69 -14.57 7.27
N GLY A 112 -3.87 -13.51 7.23
CA GLY A 112 -2.42 -13.67 7.15
C GLY A 112 -1.88 -14.32 8.43
N LYS A 113 -1.37 -15.55 8.32
CA LYS A 113 -0.52 -16.15 9.36
C LYS A 113 0.62 -15.17 9.60
N ARG A 114 0.67 -14.58 10.79
CA ARG A 114 1.81 -13.77 11.23
C ARG A 114 2.99 -14.70 11.50
N GLU A 115 3.70 -15.11 10.46
CA GLU A 115 5.09 -15.52 10.62
C GLU A 115 5.92 -14.24 10.64
N ALA A 116 6.06 -13.71 11.85
CA ALA A 116 7.11 -12.77 12.16
C ALA A 116 8.44 -13.54 12.06
N GLU A 117 9.26 -13.21 11.07
CA GLU A 117 10.72 -13.03 11.18
C GLU A 117 11.30 -12.79 9.78
N GLY A 118 11.32 -11.52 9.39
CA GLY A 118 12.05 -11.06 8.23
C GLY A 118 12.28 -9.57 8.43
N ASN A 119 13.52 -9.22 8.77
CA ASN A 119 13.97 -7.86 9.02
C ASN A 119 13.25 -6.86 8.12
N VAL A 120 12.53 -5.94 8.76
CA VAL A 120 11.95 -4.77 8.12
C VAL A 120 13.11 -3.95 7.55
N GLY A 121 13.45 -4.20 6.29
CA GLY A 121 14.36 -3.38 5.51
C GLY A 121 13.68 -2.05 5.18
N VAL A 122 13.68 -1.13 6.13
CA VAL A 122 13.44 0.29 5.87
C VAL A 122 14.68 0.84 5.18
N GLY A 123 14.56 1.27 3.93
CA GLY A 123 15.57 2.14 3.32
C GLY A 123 15.74 1.99 1.81
N TYR A 124 14.87 2.64 1.04
CA TYR A 124 15.36 3.27 -0.19
C TYR A 124 15.87 4.66 0.20
N MET A 125 17.19 4.79 0.33
CA MET A 125 17.90 6.07 0.18
C MET A 125 18.76 5.94 -1.07
N GLU A 126 18.43 6.79 -2.04
CA GLU A 126 19.17 7.07 -3.26
C GLU A 126 20.48 7.82 -2.95
N LYS A 127 21.48 7.66 -3.83
CA LYS A 127 22.76 8.40 -3.92
C LYS A 127 23.91 8.04 -2.95
N GLY A 128 24.80 7.20 -3.48
CA GLY A 128 26.24 7.49 -3.61
C GLY A 128 27.00 7.94 -2.36
N VAL A 129 27.59 6.98 -1.65
CA VAL A 129 28.77 7.21 -0.80
C VAL A 129 29.73 6.04 -1.04
N LYS A 130 30.98 6.36 -1.38
CA LYS A 130 32.05 5.39 -1.63
C LYS A 130 32.36 4.63 -0.35
N VAL A 131 32.51 3.31 -0.46
CA VAL A 131 33.05 2.45 0.58
C VAL A 131 34.48 2.94 0.87
N VAL A 132 34.69 3.53 2.03
CA VAL A 132 36.02 3.68 2.60
C VAL A 132 36.31 2.39 3.34
N GLU A 133 37.20 1.60 2.76
CA GLU A 133 37.83 0.45 3.37
C GLU A 133 38.71 0.99 4.52
N ASN A 134 38.27 0.81 5.76
CA ASN A 134 39.14 1.07 6.90
C ASN A 134 40.00 -0.19 7.09
N GLU A 135 41.19 -0.17 6.47
CA GLU A 135 42.30 -1.00 6.91
C GLU A 135 42.46 -0.88 8.43
N GLY A 136 42.48 -2.04 9.09
CA GLY A 136 42.70 -2.13 10.52
C GLY A 136 44.03 -1.47 10.89
N ARG A 137 43.95 -0.46 11.75
CA ARG A 137 45.10 0.03 12.49
C ARG A 137 45.04 -0.57 13.88
N GLU A 138 45.98 -1.48 14.11
CA GLU A 138 46.38 -1.98 15.42
C GLU A 138 46.62 -0.80 16.37
N GLU A 139 45.96 -0.82 17.53
CA GLU A 139 46.51 -0.47 18.84
C GLU A 139 45.33 -0.39 19.82
N GLY A 140 45.25 -1.40 20.69
CA GLY A 140 44.26 -1.43 21.75
C GLY A 140 44.57 -0.40 22.82
N MET A 141 43.53 0.14 23.45
CA MET A 141 43.59 0.50 24.87
C MET A 141 42.21 0.37 25.54
N ILE A 142 42.18 -0.55 26.52
CA ILE A 142 41.65 -0.43 27.89
C ILE A 142 40.13 -0.18 28.05
N GLY A 143 39.44 -1.26 28.41
CA GLY A 143 38.56 -1.26 29.59
C GLY A 143 37.13 -0.75 29.41
N VAL A 144 36.26 -1.58 28.84
CA VAL A 144 34.82 -1.51 29.15
C VAL A 144 34.34 -2.93 29.45
N GLU A 145 34.11 -3.21 30.74
CA GLU A 145 33.45 -4.43 31.21
C GLU A 145 32.04 -4.54 30.64
N LYS A 146 31.63 -5.77 30.31
CA LYS A 146 30.27 -6.09 29.86
C LYS A 146 29.29 -5.91 31.02
N GLY A 147 28.41 -4.92 30.93
CA GLY A 147 27.29 -4.70 31.84
C GLY A 147 25.95 -5.05 31.20
N VAL A 148 25.23 -5.97 31.84
CA VAL A 148 23.87 -6.43 31.55
C VAL A 148 22.86 -5.31 31.85
N TYR A 149 21.83 -5.14 31.00
CA TYR A 149 20.74 -4.19 31.24
C TYR A 149 19.50 -4.94 31.76
N TYR A 150 18.89 -4.44 32.84
CA TYR A 150 17.59 -4.86 33.36
C TYR A 150 16.44 -4.36 32.48
#